data_AF-A0A9D4XX70-F1
#
_entry.id   AF-A0A9D4XX70-F1
#
_cell.length_a   1.000
_cell.length_b   1.000
_cell.length_c   1.000
_cell.angle_alpha   90.00
_cell.angle_beta   90.00
_cell.angle_gamma   90.00
#
_symmetry.space_group_name_H-M   'P 1'
#
loop_
_entity.id
_entity.type
_entity.pdbx_description
1 polymer ?
#
loop_
_entity_poly.entity_id
_entity_poly.type
_entity_poly.pdbx_seq_one_letter_code
_entity_poly.pdbx_strand_id
1 'polypeptide(L)'
;MNTLKKINSSRMENVYNFGTIARLHLLEDLTMHLGLSQISELRKDLVRFQNLRQLKLFIVGAYKPERDYLWILDIAMASPHLQKLSLTIINGNSKTSHMVGSQRQREHVRFIHKELKYVELHGCVCSITVIELASHLLRSATLLKQITFSSRHNFYIGAGRWTLDFDGCCWFERNFIHEHLKDEVNEQCRLIIL
;
A
#
# COMPACT_ATOMS: atom_id res chain seq x y z
N MET A 1 19.95 -0.85 25.68
CA MET A 1 19.95 -0.89 24.20
C MET A 1 18.50 -0.78 23.74
N ASN A 2 18.12 0.36 23.17
CA ASN A 2 16.77 0.56 22.61
C ASN A 2 16.69 -0.15 21.26
N THR A 3 16.30 -1.41 21.28
CA THR A 3 16.11 -2.23 20.09
C THR A 3 14.88 -1.73 19.34
N LEU A 4 15.12 -1.15 18.16
CA LEU A 4 14.14 -0.35 17.40
C LEU A 4 12.96 -1.21 16.93
N LYS A 5 11.83 -1.15 17.65
CA LYS A 5 10.56 -1.78 17.24
C LYS A 5 9.88 -1.08 16.05
N LYS A 6 10.26 0.17 15.79
CA LYS A 6 9.63 1.05 14.81
C LYS A 6 10.66 1.82 14.01
N ILE A 7 10.49 1.87 12.69
CA ILE A 7 11.32 2.66 11.78
C ILE A 7 10.43 3.58 10.94
N ASN A 8 10.76 4.87 10.95
CA ASN A 8 10.21 5.86 10.03
C ASN A 8 11.37 6.40 9.18
N SER A 9 11.29 6.27 7.86
CA SER A 9 12.28 6.89 6.98
C SER A 9 11.65 7.98 6.13
N SER A 10 12.04 9.23 6.38
CA SER A 10 11.50 10.42 5.70
C SER A 10 12.41 11.02 4.62
N ARG A 11 13.62 10.46 4.38
CA ARG A 11 14.57 11.01 3.40
C ARG A 11 14.53 10.22 2.10
N MET A 12 14.10 10.89 1.03
CA MET A 12 13.98 10.34 -0.33
C MET A 12 15.33 9.96 -0.97
N GLU A 13 16.45 10.44 -0.42
CA GLU A 13 17.81 10.21 -0.95
C GLU A 13 18.59 9.09 -0.25
N ASN A 14 18.06 8.51 0.83
CA ASN A 14 18.75 7.40 1.48
C ASN A 14 18.60 6.14 0.62
N VAL A 15 19.74 5.54 0.25
CA VAL A 15 19.77 4.18 -0.28
C VAL A 15 19.31 3.25 0.83
N TYR A 16 18.10 2.71 0.69
CA TYR A 16 17.58 1.74 1.63
C TYR A 16 18.35 0.43 1.47
N ASN A 17 19.08 0.02 2.50
CA ASN A 17 19.53 -1.35 2.60
C ASN A 17 18.39 -2.19 3.18
N PHE A 18 17.42 -2.54 2.33
CA PHE A 18 16.23 -3.30 2.73
C PHE A 18 16.61 -4.65 3.37
N GLY A 19 17.70 -5.28 2.90
CA GLY A 19 18.22 -6.51 3.50
C GLY A 19 18.67 -6.34 4.96
N THR A 20 19.21 -5.18 5.34
CA THR A 20 19.56 -4.87 6.73
C THR A 20 18.32 -4.63 7.58
N ILE A 21 17.33 -3.90 7.06
CA ILE A 21 16.06 -3.65 7.75
C ILE A 21 15.30 -4.97 7.99
N ALA A 22 15.32 -5.88 7.02
CA ALA A 22 14.75 -7.22 7.10
C ALA A 22 15.22 -8.02 8.31
N ARG A 23 16.53 -7.92 8.59
CA ARG A 23 17.24 -8.69 9.61
C ARG A 23 16.96 -8.15 11.02
N LEU A 24 16.23 -7.04 11.14
CA LEU A 24 15.78 -6.52 12.41
C LEU A 24 14.61 -7.38 12.91
N HIS A 25 14.94 -8.46 13.61
CA HIS A 25 13.96 -9.42 14.12
C HIS A 25 12.92 -8.79 15.09
N LEU A 26 13.15 -7.60 15.63
CA LEU A 26 12.19 -6.93 16.51
C LEU A 26 11.36 -5.85 15.80
N LEU A 27 11.55 -5.67 14.50
CA LEU A 27 10.79 -4.68 13.72
C LEU A 27 9.35 -5.15 13.54
N GLU A 28 8.43 -4.48 14.24
CA GLU A 28 7.00 -4.74 14.14
C GLU A 28 6.29 -3.67 13.29
N ASP A 29 6.81 -2.44 13.28
CA ASP A 29 6.23 -1.30 12.57
C ASP A 29 7.22 -0.67 11.59
N LEU A 30 6.90 -0.70 10.29
CA LEU A 30 7.72 -0.12 9.24
C LEU A 30 6.95 0.96 8.47
N THR A 31 7.51 2.16 8.44
CA THR A 31 7.01 3.27 7.62
C THR A 31 8.09 3.72 6.64
N MET A 32 7.79 3.64 5.34
CA MET A 32 8.74 3.94 4.27
C MET A 32 8.19 4.99 3.31
N HIS A 33 9.05 5.94 2.95
CA HIS A 33 8.82 6.85 1.83
C HIS A 33 9.65 6.36 0.66
N LEU A 34 8.96 6.00 -0.42
CA LEU A 34 9.55 5.34 -1.59
C LEU A 34 9.35 6.22 -2.83
N GLY A 35 10.46 6.62 -3.42
CA GLY A 35 10.53 7.06 -4.81
C GLY A 35 10.64 5.88 -5.78
N LEU A 36 10.60 6.18 -7.07
CA LEU A 36 10.67 5.18 -8.14
C LEU A 36 11.89 4.25 -8.08
N SER A 37 13.07 4.82 -7.85
CA SER A 37 14.32 4.06 -7.75
C SER A 37 14.33 3.11 -6.55
N GLN A 38 13.72 3.52 -5.44
CA GLN A 38 13.66 2.71 -4.23
C GLN A 38 12.68 1.54 -4.36
N ILE A 39 11.60 1.71 -5.13
CA ILE A 39 10.67 0.62 -5.46
C ILE A 39 11.39 -0.45 -6.30
N SER A 40 12.19 -0.05 -7.29
CA SER A 40 12.95 -1.03 -8.09
C SER A 40 13.94 -1.82 -7.26
N GLU A 41 14.61 -1.19 -6.28
CA GLU A 41 15.51 -1.92 -5.37
C GLU A 41 14.77 -2.84 -4.40
N LEU A 42 13.65 -2.37 -3.82
CA LEU A 42 12.80 -3.19 -2.94
C LEU A 42 12.27 -4.45 -3.62
N ARG A 43 12.05 -4.40 -4.93
CA ARG A 43 11.56 -5.53 -5.72
C ARG A 43 12.65 -6.54 -6.09
N LYS A 44 13.92 -6.13 -6.15
CA LYS A 44 15.03 -7.04 -6.47
C LYS A 44 15.32 -8.00 -5.33
N ASP A 45 15.33 -7.47 -4.12
CA ASP A 45 15.53 -8.23 -2.91
C ASP A 45 14.17 -8.42 -2.25
N LEU A 46 13.46 -9.52 -2.55
CA LEU A 46 12.20 -9.81 -1.89
C LEU A 46 12.43 -10.01 -0.39
N VAL A 47 12.34 -8.92 0.34
CA VAL A 47 12.76 -8.86 1.72
C VAL A 47 11.70 -9.51 2.61
N ARG A 48 12.09 -10.60 3.30
CA ARG A 48 11.24 -11.24 4.30
C ARG A 48 11.30 -10.48 5.62
N PHE A 49 10.19 -9.83 5.96
CA PHE A 49 10.05 -9.16 7.26
C PHE A 49 9.40 -10.12 8.26
N GLN A 50 10.24 -10.76 9.08
CA GLN A 50 9.81 -11.90 9.90
C GLN A 50 8.79 -11.55 10.98
N ASN A 51 8.78 -10.33 11.53
CA ASN A 51 7.90 -9.97 12.65
C ASN A 51 7.09 -8.70 12.39
N LEU A 52 7.03 -8.28 11.13
CA LEU A 52 6.34 -7.06 10.76
C LEU A 52 4.83 -7.23 10.90
N ARG A 53 4.23 -6.37 11.72
CA ARG A 53 2.79 -6.32 11.98
C ARG A 53 2.11 -5.17 11.28
N GLN A 54 2.81 -4.05 11.08
CA GLN A 54 2.27 -2.89 10.41
C GLN A 54 3.23 -2.35 9.36
N LEU A 55 2.73 -2.20 8.14
CA LEU A 55 3.45 -1.60 7.03
C LEU A 55 2.73 -0.35 6.54
N LYS A 56 3.45 0.77 6.48
CA LYS A 56 2.97 2.02 5.88
C LYS A 56 3.90 2.44 4.75
N LEU A 57 3.35 2.56 3.55
CA LEU A 57 4.07 2.92 2.34
C LEU A 57 3.57 4.27 1.82
N PHE A 58 4.50 5.21 1.68
CA PHE A 58 4.28 6.49 1.02
C PHE A 58 4.98 6.47 -0.33
N ILE A 59 4.23 6.26 -1.41
CA ILE A 59 4.77 6.25 -2.77
C ILE A 59 4.70 7.66 -3.32
N VAL A 60 5.86 8.23 -3.63
CA VAL A 60 5.96 9.58 -4.20
C VAL A 60 6.42 9.50 -5.65
N GLY A 61 5.70 10.18 -6.55
CA GLY A 61 6.14 10.39 -7.93
C GLY A 61 5.01 10.73 -8.89
N ALA A 62 5.36 11.26 -10.06
CA ALA A 62 4.38 11.58 -11.10
C ALA A 62 3.59 10.33 -11.51
N TYR A 63 2.25 10.42 -11.44
CA TYR A 63 1.35 9.34 -11.83
C TYR A 63 1.68 8.84 -13.22
N LYS A 64 1.91 7.53 -13.33
CA LYS A 64 1.94 6.84 -14.63
C LYS A 64 0.82 5.79 -14.58
N PRO A 65 -0.18 5.85 -15.47
CA PRO A 65 -1.35 4.95 -15.47
C PRO A 65 -0.96 3.47 -15.55
N GLU A 66 0.20 3.18 -16.15
CA GLU A 66 0.77 1.85 -16.28
C GLU A 66 1.44 1.29 -15.01
N ARG A 67 1.38 2.01 -13.88
CA ARG A 67 2.00 1.56 -12.62
C ARG A 67 1.22 0.41 -12.00
N ASP A 68 1.86 -0.75 -12.04
CA ASP A 68 1.44 -1.95 -11.32
C ASP A 68 1.78 -1.82 -9.83
N TYR A 69 0.77 -1.91 -8.95
CA TYR A 69 0.91 -1.93 -7.50
C TYR A 69 0.87 -3.35 -6.90
N LEU A 70 0.77 -4.39 -7.73
CA LEU A 70 0.65 -5.77 -7.29
C LEU A 70 1.93 -6.30 -6.62
N TRP A 71 3.09 -5.66 -6.81
CA TRP A 71 4.31 -5.97 -6.03
C TRP A 71 4.12 -5.80 -4.51
N ILE A 72 3.09 -5.05 -4.08
CA ILE A 72 2.72 -4.94 -2.66
C ILE A 72 2.21 -6.29 -2.13
N LEU A 73 1.58 -7.11 -2.98
CA LEU A 73 1.21 -8.49 -2.65
C LEU A 73 2.45 -9.32 -2.32
N ASP A 74 3.54 -9.15 -3.07
CA ASP A 74 4.79 -9.87 -2.80
C ASP A 74 5.37 -9.51 -1.42
N ILE A 75 5.25 -8.25 -1.00
CA ILE A 75 5.67 -7.82 0.34
C ILE A 75 4.75 -8.38 1.42
N ALA A 76 3.43 -8.39 1.19
CA ALA A 76 2.48 -9.02 2.10
C ALA A 76 2.80 -10.51 2.25
N MET A 77 3.09 -11.22 1.15
CA MET A 77 3.54 -12.62 1.19
C MET A 77 4.85 -12.80 1.95
N ALA A 78 5.78 -11.86 1.82
CA ALA A 78 7.05 -11.88 2.54
C ALA A 78 6.95 -11.48 4.02
N SER A 79 5.76 -11.07 4.49
CA SER A 79 5.50 -10.53 5.83
C SER A 79 4.36 -11.30 6.53
N PRO A 80 4.60 -12.55 6.97
CA PRO A 80 3.52 -13.47 7.37
C PRO A 80 2.66 -12.99 8.56
N HIS A 81 3.20 -12.15 9.43
CA HIS A 81 2.50 -11.59 10.60
C HIS A 81 1.93 -10.19 10.34
N LEU A 82 1.87 -9.75 9.08
CA LEU A 82 1.34 -8.44 8.74
C LEU A 82 -0.15 -8.38 9.08
N GLN A 83 -0.51 -7.45 9.95
CA GLN A 83 -1.89 -7.24 10.42
C GLN A 83 -2.51 -5.98 9.82
N LYS A 84 -1.69 -4.97 9.53
CA LYS A 84 -2.13 -3.71 8.94
C LYS A 84 -1.24 -3.28 7.78
N LEU A 85 -1.85 -3.03 6.63
CA LEU A 85 -1.22 -2.44 5.45
C LEU A 85 -1.83 -1.06 5.18
N SER A 86 -0.99 -0.05 5.04
CA SER A 86 -1.42 1.30 4.63
C SER A 86 -0.59 1.73 3.43
N LEU A 87 -1.27 2.09 2.34
CA LEU A 87 -0.68 2.59 1.12
C LEU A 87 -1.17 4.00 0.87
N THR A 88 -0.26 4.93 0.66
CA THR A 88 -0.56 6.31 0.29
C THR A 88 0.19 6.66 -0.98
N ILE A 89 -0.56 7.00 -2.03
CA ILE A 89 0.01 7.40 -3.32
C ILE A 89 -0.06 8.92 -3.42
N ILE A 90 1.12 9.56 -3.53
CA ILE A 90 1.27 11.00 -3.58
C ILE A 90 1.68 11.38 -5.01
N ASN A 91 0.73 11.95 -5.76
CA ASN A 91 0.97 12.44 -7.12
C ASN A 91 1.16 13.95 -7.11
N GLY A 92 2.33 14.43 -7.57
CA GLY A 92 2.64 15.86 -7.63
C GLY A 92 1.94 16.63 -8.75
N ASN A 93 1.44 15.95 -9.80
CA ASN A 93 0.84 16.61 -10.96
C ASN A 93 -0.57 16.06 -11.26
N SER A 94 -1.55 16.77 -10.72
CA SER A 94 -2.98 16.59 -10.99
C SER A 94 -3.39 17.33 -12.26
N LYS A 95 -3.47 16.65 -13.40
CA LYS A 95 -4.26 17.16 -14.54
C LYS A 95 -4.67 16.10 -15.56
N THR A 96 -4.14 14.89 -15.50
CA THR A 96 -4.42 13.84 -16.51
C THR A 96 -4.72 12.50 -15.86
N SER A 97 -5.86 12.39 -15.16
CA SER A 97 -6.43 11.09 -14.81
C SER A 97 -7.28 10.58 -15.97
N HIS A 98 -6.64 10.15 -17.07
CA HIS A 98 -7.35 9.35 -18.06
C HIS A 98 -7.55 7.96 -17.45
N MET A 99 -8.81 7.55 -17.32
CA MET A 99 -9.23 6.18 -17.00
C MET A 99 -8.86 5.24 -18.15
N VAL A 100 -7.56 5.04 -18.39
CA VAL A 100 -7.08 4.10 -19.40
C VAL A 100 -6.02 3.24 -18.75
N GLY A 101 -6.47 2.14 -18.17
CA GLY A 101 -5.67 0.94 -18.01
C GLY A 101 -6.49 -0.20 -18.56
N SER A 102 -6.01 -0.87 -19.60
CA SER A 102 -6.61 -2.12 -20.06
C SER A 102 -6.72 -3.08 -18.87
N GLN A 103 -7.89 -3.69 -18.71
CA GLN A 103 -8.06 -4.89 -17.89
C GLN A 103 -7.07 -5.95 -18.39
N ARG A 104 -5.89 -6.01 -17.80
CA ARG A 104 -5.06 -7.19 -17.85
C ARG A 104 -5.31 -7.86 -16.52
N GLN A 105 -6.36 -8.68 -16.43
CA GLN A 105 -6.52 -9.61 -15.32
C GLN A 105 -5.25 -10.46 -15.30
N ARG A 106 -4.30 -10.10 -14.44
CA ARG A 106 -3.12 -10.93 -14.21
C ARG A 106 -3.53 -11.91 -13.14
N GLU A 107 -3.52 -13.19 -13.49
CA GLU A 107 -3.55 -14.24 -12.48
C GLU A 107 -2.27 -14.15 -11.65
N HIS A 108 -2.29 -13.31 -10.61
CA HIS A 108 -1.27 -13.40 -9.56
C HIS A 108 -1.46 -14.73 -8.85
N VAL A 109 -0.35 -15.37 -8.53
CA VAL A 109 -0.30 -16.63 -7.78
C VAL A 109 -1.20 -16.49 -6.57
N ARG A 110 -2.18 -17.38 -6.47
CA ARG A 110 -3.18 -17.39 -5.41
C ARG A 110 -2.47 -17.64 -4.09
N PHE A 111 -2.21 -16.60 -3.32
CA PHE A 111 -1.62 -16.70 -1.99
C PHE A 111 -2.69 -16.50 -0.93
N ILE A 112 -2.42 -16.99 0.28
CA ILE A 112 -3.32 -16.86 1.41
C ILE A 112 -2.59 -16.14 2.53
N HIS A 113 -3.08 -14.98 2.93
CA HIS A 113 -2.55 -14.22 4.06
C HIS A 113 -3.43 -14.43 5.30
N LYS A 114 -2.85 -15.04 6.34
CA LYS A 114 -3.63 -15.49 7.51
C LYS A 114 -3.79 -14.45 8.61
N GLU A 115 -2.99 -13.39 8.63
CA GLU A 115 -3.02 -12.39 9.71
C GLU A 115 -3.49 -10.98 9.33
N LEU A 116 -3.63 -10.69 8.04
CA LEU A 116 -3.94 -9.34 7.57
C LEU A 116 -5.40 -9.01 7.90
N LYS A 117 -5.60 -7.95 8.69
CA LYS A 117 -6.91 -7.54 9.22
C LYS A 117 -7.37 -6.20 8.67
N TYR A 118 -6.44 -5.29 8.39
CA TYR A 118 -6.75 -3.91 8.03
C TYR A 118 -5.94 -3.46 6.81
N VAL A 119 -6.63 -2.94 5.82
CA VAL A 119 -6.02 -2.31 4.64
C VAL A 119 -6.52 -0.89 4.51
N GLU A 120 -5.62 0.06 4.33
CA GLU A 120 -5.94 1.46 4.07
C GLU A 120 -5.26 1.92 2.77
N LEU A 121 -6.04 2.47 1.85
CA LEU A 121 -5.62 2.94 0.54
C LEU A 121 -5.97 4.44 0.47
N HIS A 122 -4.94 5.27 0.35
CA HIS A 122 -5.04 6.73 0.44
C HIS A 122 -4.50 7.41 -0.83
N GLY A 123 -5.08 8.55 -1.22
CA GLY A 123 -4.65 9.35 -2.38
C GLY A 123 -5.38 8.97 -3.68
N CYS A 124 -4.66 8.68 -4.77
CA CYS A 124 -5.23 8.37 -6.10
C CYS A 124 -5.94 6.99 -6.17
N VAL A 125 -6.99 6.83 -5.39
CA VAL A 125 -7.69 5.58 -5.05
C VAL A 125 -8.60 5.01 -6.15
N CYS A 126 -8.99 5.81 -7.16
CA CYS A 126 -9.85 5.37 -8.26
C CYS A 126 -9.08 4.79 -9.46
N SER A 127 -7.77 4.55 -9.33
CA SER A 127 -7.00 3.90 -10.39
C SER A 127 -7.31 2.41 -10.46
N ILE A 128 -7.45 1.87 -11.68
CA ILE A 128 -7.77 0.45 -11.90
C ILE A 128 -6.76 -0.48 -11.23
N THR A 129 -5.49 -0.10 -11.16
CA THR A 129 -4.43 -0.90 -10.54
C THR A 129 -4.51 -0.94 -9.01
N VAL A 130 -5.06 0.12 -8.38
CA VAL A 130 -5.35 0.12 -6.93
C VAL A 130 -6.59 -0.72 -6.62
N ILE A 131 -7.61 -0.67 -7.48
CA ILE A 131 -8.80 -1.52 -7.36
C ILE A 131 -8.43 -3.00 -7.56
N GLU A 132 -7.58 -3.31 -8.53
CA GLU A 132 -7.08 -4.67 -8.76
C GLU A 132 -6.29 -5.18 -7.55
N LEU A 133 -5.39 -4.36 -6.98
CA LEU A 133 -4.71 -4.68 -5.73
C LEU A 133 -5.70 -4.99 -4.59
N ALA A 134 -6.73 -4.16 -4.42
CA ALA A 134 -7.75 -4.35 -3.41
C ALA A 134 -8.54 -5.65 -3.61
N SER A 135 -8.93 -5.96 -4.85
CA SER A 135 -9.59 -7.23 -5.22
C SER A 135 -8.72 -8.44 -4.85
N HIS A 136 -7.43 -8.40 -5.17
CA HIS A 136 -6.50 -9.46 -4.79
C HIS A 136 -6.38 -9.62 -3.27
N LEU A 137 -6.29 -8.52 -2.52
CA LEU A 137 -6.23 -8.57 -1.06
C LEU A 137 -7.51 -9.14 -0.44
N LEU A 138 -8.69 -8.75 -0.94
CA LEU A 138 -9.99 -9.28 -0.52
C LEU A 138 -10.08 -10.80 -0.73
N ARG A 139 -9.60 -11.29 -1.89
CA ARG A 139 -9.59 -12.73 -2.21
C ARG A 139 -8.54 -13.53 -1.43
N SER A 140 -7.45 -12.89 -1.01
CA SER A 140 -6.26 -13.58 -0.48
C SER A 140 -6.16 -13.51 1.05
N ALA A 141 -6.72 -12.49 1.71
CA ALA A 141 -6.60 -12.30 3.15
C ALA A 141 -7.81 -12.84 3.90
N THR A 142 -7.64 -13.97 4.61
CA THR A 142 -8.76 -14.70 5.24
C THR A 142 -9.31 -14.03 6.49
N LEU A 143 -8.52 -13.19 7.15
CA LEU A 143 -8.93 -12.46 8.36
C LEU A 143 -9.17 -10.97 8.10
N LEU A 144 -9.29 -10.57 6.83
CA LEU A 144 -9.48 -9.18 6.48
C LEU A 144 -10.82 -8.69 7.04
N LYS A 145 -10.77 -7.75 7.98
CA LYS A 145 -11.95 -7.18 8.64
C LYS A 145 -12.39 -5.88 7.98
N GLN A 146 -11.46 -5.15 7.39
CA GLN A 146 -11.72 -3.83 6.84
C GLN A 146 -10.74 -3.47 5.73
N ILE A 147 -11.28 -2.92 4.65
CA ILE A 147 -10.54 -2.19 3.63
C ILE A 147 -11.11 -0.77 3.52
N THR A 148 -10.24 0.22 3.56
CA THR A 148 -10.65 1.64 3.54
C THR A 148 -9.99 2.36 2.39
N PHE A 149 -10.80 3.05 1.60
CA PHE A 149 -10.37 3.97 0.55
C PHE A 149 -10.60 5.40 1.03
N SER A 150 -9.61 6.26 0.88
CA SER A 150 -9.76 7.70 1.11
C SER A 150 -9.04 8.51 0.04
N SER A 151 -9.68 9.57 -0.47
CA SER A 151 -9.00 10.51 -1.37
C SER A 151 -7.92 11.32 -0.65
N ARG A 152 -8.00 11.42 0.68
CA ARG A 152 -7.09 12.21 1.49
C ARG A 152 -5.76 11.50 1.63
N HIS A 153 -4.66 12.25 1.57
CA HIS A 153 -3.35 11.72 1.91
C HIS A 153 -2.70 12.47 3.08
N ASN A 154 -2.29 11.73 4.11
CA ASN A 154 -1.50 12.23 5.24
C ASN A 154 -0.12 11.59 5.19
N PHE A 155 0.95 12.35 4.97
CA PHE A 155 2.31 11.79 4.87
C PHE A 155 3.28 12.41 5.88
N TYR A 156 4.20 11.56 6.35
CA TYR A 156 5.20 11.95 7.33
C TYR A 156 6.32 12.75 6.66
N ILE A 157 6.59 13.96 7.14
CA ILE A 157 7.64 14.83 6.57
C ILE A 157 8.95 14.77 7.34
N GLY A 158 9.04 13.89 8.35
CA GLY A 158 10.20 13.83 9.26
C GLY A 158 9.98 14.63 10.55
N ALA A 159 10.91 14.47 11.49
CA ALA A 159 10.95 15.21 12.76
C ALA A 159 9.65 15.15 13.60
N GLY A 160 8.91 14.05 13.50
CA GLY A 160 7.64 13.86 14.22
C GLY A 160 6.43 14.54 13.57
N ARG A 161 6.59 15.19 12.41
CA ARG A 161 5.52 15.96 11.75
C ARG A 161 4.87 15.22 10.60
N TRP A 162 3.58 15.49 10.43
CA TRP A 162 2.72 14.97 9.35
C TRP A 162 2.15 16.15 8.57
N THR A 163 1.99 16.02 7.26
CA THR A 163 1.20 17.00 6.48
C THR A 163 -0.28 16.85 6.78
N LEU A 164 -1.02 17.95 6.66
CA LEU A 164 -2.47 17.96 6.74
C LEU A 164 -3.06 17.65 5.36
N ASP A 165 -4.01 16.70 5.34
CA ASP A 165 -5.03 16.41 4.32
C ASP A 165 -4.95 17.28 3.06
N PHE A 166 -4.17 16.85 2.08
CA PHE A 166 -4.33 17.32 0.70
C PHE A 166 -5.34 16.39 0.02
N ASP A 167 -6.30 16.99 -0.70
CA ASP A 167 -7.24 16.23 -1.51
C ASP A 167 -6.48 15.62 -2.69
N GLY A 168 -6.28 14.31 -2.63
CA GLY A 168 -5.58 13.57 -3.66
C GLY A 168 -6.42 13.56 -4.92
N CYS A 169 -5.94 14.26 -5.95
CA CYS A 169 -6.63 14.41 -7.22
C CYS A 169 -6.89 13.08 -7.92
N CYS A 170 -8.07 12.54 -7.68
CA CYS A 170 -8.87 11.70 -8.55
C CYS A 170 -10.31 12.08 -8.23
N TRP A 171 -11.16 12.25 -9.25
CA TRP A 171 -12.59 12.39 -9.04
C TRP A 171 -13.05 11.13 -8.30
N PHE A 172 -13.30 11.28 -7.00
CA PHE A 172 -13.53 10.16 -6.11
C PHE A 172 -14.93 9.61 -6.35
N GLU A 173 -15.04 8.73 -7.34
CA GLU A 173 -16.30 8.07 -7.65
C GLU A 173 -16.49 6.86 -6.72
N ARG A 174 -17.11 7.10 -5.57
CA ARG A 174 -17.46 6.04 -4.61
C ARG A 174 -18.19 4.87 -5.27
N ASN A 175 -19.07 5.20 -6.22
CA ASN A 175 -19.83 4.23 -6.99
C ASN A 175 -18.92 3.32 -7.81
N PHE A 176 -17.88 3.87 -8.44
CA PHE A 176 -16.94 3.10 -9.25
C PHE A 176 -16.20 2.02 -8.43
N ILE A 177 -15.68 2.38 -7.25
CA ILE A 177 -15.01 1.43 -6.33
C ILE A 177 -16.00 0.37 -5.85
N HIS A 178 -17.20 0.79 -5.44
CA HIS A 178 -18.23 -0.13 -4.96
C HIS A 178 -18.64 -1.13 -6.05
N GLU A 179 -18.88 -0.68 -7.28
CA GLU A 179 -19.24 -1.55 -8.40
C GLU A 179 -18.19 -2.60 -8.74
N HIS A 180 -16.90 -2.25 -8.62
CA HIS A 180 -15.80 -3.17 -8.93
C HIS A 180 -15.49 -4.17 -7.81
N LEU A 181 -15.85 -3.87 -6.56
CA LEU A 181 -15.45 -4.68 -5.40
C LEU A 181 -16.61 -5.35 -4.67
N LYS A 182 -17.86 -4.98 -4.96
CA LYS A 182 -19.06 -5.52 -4.26
C LYS A 182 -19.09 -7.04 -4.19
N ASP A 183 -18.68 -7.73 -5.25
CA ASP A 183 -18.73 -9.19 -5.34
C ASP A 183 -17.52 -9.88 -4.66
N GLU A 184 -16.50 -9.10 -4.30
CA GLU A 184 -15.28 -9.57 -3.63
C GLU A 184 -15.32 -9.39 -2.11
N VAL A 185 -16.21 -8.52 -1.63
CA VAL A 185 -16.33 -8.22 -0.21
C VAL A 185 -17.12 -9.34 0.48
N ASN A 186 -16.42 -10.12 1.30
CA ASN A 186 -17.04 -11.10 2.19
C ASN A 186 -17.82 -10.37 3.31
N GLU A 187 -18.91 -10.97 3.80
CA GLU A 187 -19.72 -10.51 4.94
C GLU A 187 -18.89 -10.13 6.18
N GLN A 188 -17.72 -10.76 6.37
CA GLN A 188 -16.83 -10.50 7.50
C GLN A 188 -15.93 -9.26 7.31
N CYS A 189 -15.88 -8.69 6.11
CA CYS A 189 -15.05 -7.55 5.75
C CYS A 189 -15.90 -6.31 5.48
N ARG A 190 -15.52 -5.17 6.07
CA ARG A 190 -16.15 -3.87 5.80
C ARG A 190 -15.39 -3.11 4.71
N LEU A 191 -16.08 -2.76 3.62
CA LEU A 191 -15.60 -1.79 2.64
C LEU A 191 -16.01 -0.38 3.08
N ILE A 192 -15.03 0.47 3.38
CA ILE A 192 -15.25 1.87 3.78
C ILE A 192 -14.67 2.78 2.70
N ILE A 193 -15.45 3.77 2.27
CA ILE A 193 -15.08 4.72 1.22
C ILE A 193 -15.32 6.14 1.77
N LEU A 194 -14.23 6.85 2.10
CA LEU A 194 -14.22 8.15 2.78
C LEU A 194 -13.92 9.30 1.82
#